data_AF-A0A848LEW3-F1
#
_entry.id   AF-A0A848LEW3-F1
#
_cell.length_a   1.000
_cell.length_b   1.000
_cell.length_c   1.000
_cell.angle_alpha   90.00
_cell.angle_beta   90.00
_cell.angle_gamma   90.00
#
_symmetry.space_group_name_H-M   'P 1'
#
loop_
_entity.id
_entity.type
_entity.pdbx_description
1 polymer ?
#
loop_
_entity_poly.entity_id
_entity_poly.type
_entity_poly.pdbx_seq_one_letter_code
_entity_poly.pdbx_strand_id
1 'polypeptide(L)'
;MSADVMPAQKDLDEVLARCTWVHLRPVTPRKPTPGLPLDVRDTAAVAALRTCLAIREDAEGFHCMCIGDFALELHDEQNLLAVLTMHHGVSIRWDRWTWDAALKDGPRLLDWFASVGLTKPREDAQEHRRAGEEAAAAEERWLAAMPACLRPLWRIEPGTGMVEDVGALRAPLAEAFPDVKMRILELFRWFGSGKGPWSGYPSYEGAAKTLLLDYPIPVLLSALEGRELSASELEGAARLFASGEFGRQGRQERHLIPKALREQMLAQALASQDKDKRIRAQYAFG
;
A
#
# COMPACT_ATOMS: atom_id res chain seq x y z
N MET A 1 32.24 -21.26 -1.69
CA MET A 1 30.88 -20.91 -1.22
C MET A 1 30.98 -20.85 0.29
N SER A 2 30.81 -19.67 0.90
CA SER A 2 30.72 -19.60 2.37
C SER A 2 29.46 -20.36 2.78
N ALA A 3 29.51 -21.10 3.90
CA ALA A 3 28.30 -21.67 4.44
C ALA A 3 27.33 -20.54 4.81
N ASP A 4 26.03 -20.74 4.57
CA ASP A 4 25.01 -19.80 4.98
C ASP A 4 24.98 -19.72 6.51
N VAL A 5 25.14 -18.52 7.06
CA VAL A 5 25.12 -18.28 8.50
C VAL A 5 23.74 -17.77 8.87
N MET A 6 22.95 -18.63 9.52
CA MET A 6 21.63 -18.25 10.03
C MET A 6 21.75 -17.31 11.23
N PRO A 7 20.84 -16.33 11.38
CA PRO A 7 20.74 -15.55 12.59
C PRO A 7 20.55 -16.41 13.83
N ALA A 8 21.33 -16.14 14.87
CA ALA A 8 21.21 -16.82 16.14
C ALA A 8 21.23 -15.81 17.30
N GLN A 9 20.34 -15.99 18.26
CA GLN A 9 20.19 -15.08 19.41
C GLN A 9 21.51 -15.01 20.21
N LYS A 10 22.20 -16.13 20.33
CA LYS A 10 23.51 -16.19 21.01
C LYS A 10 24.54 -15.22 20.42
N ASP A 11 24.52 -14.97 19.10
CA ASP A 11 25.49 -14.07 18.46
C ASP A 11 25.24 -12.62 18.89
N LEU A 12 23.95 -12.25 19.04
CA LEU A 12 23.57 -10.95 19.59
C LEU A 12 23.92 -10.86 21.07
N ASP A 13 23.62 -11.90 21.85
CA ASP A 13 23.84 -11.91 23.30
C ASP A 13 25.33 -11.69 23.64
N GLU A 14 26.25 -12.31 22.88
CA GLU A 14 27.70 -12.12 23.02
C GLU A 14 28.12 -10.66 22.87
N VAL A 15 27.60 -9.97 21.85
CA VAL A 15 27.90 -8.56 21.58
C VAL A 15 27.21 -7.65 22.60
N LEU A 16 25.92 -7.90 22.84
CA LEU A 16 25.10 -7.10 23.72
C LEU A 16 25.61 -7.15 25.15
N ALA A 17 26.12 -8.29 25.63
CA ALA A 17 26.72 -8.41 26.97
C ALA A 17 27.85 -7.39 27.20
N ARG A 18 28.63 -7.08 26.16
CA ARG A 18 29.77 -6.16 26.19
C ARG A 18 29.39 -4.70 25.85
N CYS A 19 28.25 -4.50 25.20
CA CYS A 19 27.79 -3.19 24.78
C CYS A 19 27.51 -2.28 25.99
N THR A 20 28.16 -1.11 26.02
CA THR A 20 28.02 -0.08 27.06
C THR A 20 27.32 1.18 26.56
N TRP A 21 27.32 1.44 25.25
CA TRP A 21 26.57 2.52 24.63
C TRP A 21 26.27 2.24 23.16
N VAL A 22 25.33 2.99 22.60
CA VAL A 22 24.83 2.80 21.23
C VAL A 22 24.85 4.11 20.47
N HIS A 23 25.34 4.08 19.24
CA HIS A 23 25.22 5.20 18.30
C HIS A 23 24.15 4.87 17.26
N LEU A 24 23.11 5.70 17.18
CA LEU A 24 22.08 5.60 16.16
C LEU A 24 22.40 6.57 15.03
N ARG A 25 22.36 6.10 13.79
CA ARG A 25 22.56 6.96 12.60
C ARG A 25 21.69 6.53 11.43
N PRO A 26 21.34 7.44 10.50
CA PRO A 26 20.65 7.04 9.29
C PRO A 26 21.53 6.11 8.44
N VAL A 27 20.93 5.15 7.74
CA VAL A 27 21.67 4.33 6.77
C VAL A 27 22.04 5.17 5.55
N THR A 28 21.15 6.08 5.13
CA THR A 28 21.43 7.00 4.02
C THR A 28 21.56 8.45 4.50
N PRO A 29 22.66 9.14 4.15
CA PRO A 29 22.85 10.54 4.56
C PRO A 29 22.00 11.52 3.74
N ARG A 30 21.20 11.04 2.77
CA ARG A 30 20.51 11.90 1.80
C ARG A 30 19.38 12.73 2.39
N LYS A 31 18.81 12.33 3.53
CA LYS A 31 17.83 13.12 4.26
C LYS A 31 18.12 13.08 5.76
N PRO A 32 18.24 14.25 6.41
CA PRO A 32 18.35 14.28 7.87
C PRO A 32 17.10 13.66 8.48
N THR A 33 17.31 12.71 9.37
CA THR A 33 16.23 12.13 10.19
C THR A 33 16.20 12.90 11.50
N PRO A 34 15.09 13.57 11.85
CA PRO A 34 14.99 14.28 13.12
C PRO A 34 15.38 13.38 14.29
N GLY A 35 16.24 13.88 15.18
CA GLY A 35 16.76 13.12 16.32
C GLY A 35 17.95 12.20 16.01
N LEU A 36 18.49 12.20 14.78
CA LEU A 36 19.72 11.48 14.44
C LEU A 36 20.84 12.42 13.93
N PRO A 37 22.13 12.09 14.16
CA PRO A 37 22.60 10.94 14.94
C PRO A 37 22.35 11.12 16.45
N LEU A 38 22.30 9.99 17.18
CA LEU A 38 22.04 9.99 18.62
C LEU A 38 22.95 8.99 19.35
N ASP A 39 23.62 9.47 20.39
CA ASP A 39 24.37 8.62 21.33
C ASP A 39 23.48 8.28 22.54
N VAL A 40 23.28 6.99 22.79
CA VAL A 40 22.58 6.49 23.97
C VAL A 40 23.60 5.87 24.91
N ARG A 41 23.95 6.61 25.98
CA ARG A 41 24.91 6.21 27.01
C ARG A 41 24.27 5.88 28.37
N ASP A 42 22.96 6.11 28.50
CA ASP A 42 22.22 5.73 29.70
C ASP A 42 22.22 4.20 29.86
N THR A 43 22.73 3.72 31.00
CA THR A 43 22.96 2.29 31.22
C THR A 43 21.65 1.50 31.30
N ALA A 44 20.57 2.11 31.81
CA ALA A 44 19.26 1.48 31.86
C ALA A 44 18.65 1.36 30.45
N ALA A 45 18.77 2.39 29.62
CA ALA A 45 18.35 2.36 28.22
C ALA A 45 19.14 1.31 27.42
N VAL A 46 20.47 1.24 27.58
CA VAL A 46 21.30 0.23 26.91
C VAL A 46 20.92 -1.19 27.37
N ALA A 47 20.66 -1.39 28.65
CA ALA A 47 20.18 -2.68 29.16
C ALA A 47 18.79 -3.05 28.60
N ALA A 48 17.88 -2.08 28.51
CA ALA A 48 16.56 -2.28 27.92
C ALA A 48 16.63 -2.66 26.44
N LEU A 49 17.57 -2.09 25.66
CA LEU A 49 17.75 -2.42 24.25
C LEU A 49 18.00 -3.92 24.03
N ARG A 50 18.79 -4.56 24.93
CA ARG A 50 19.12 -5.99 24.82
C ARG A 50 17.86 -6.85 24.74
N THR A 51 16.86 -6.50 25.55
CA THR A 51 15.57 -7.22 25.58
C THR A 51 14.68 -6.94 24.36
N CYS A 52 14.90 -5.81 23.68
CA CYS A 52 14.14 -5.41 22.49
C CYS A 52 14.69 -6.05 21.21
N LEU A 53 15.96 -6.45 21.20
CA LEU A 53 16.63 -7.10 20.07
C LEU A 53 16.48 -8.63 20.06
N ALA A 54 15.52 -9.17 20.84
CA ALA A 54 15.23 -10.60 20.77
C ALA A 54 14.73 -10.98 19.37
N ILE A 55 15.28 -12.03 18.78
CA ILE A 55 14.94 -12.50 17.42
C ILE A 55 14.17 -13.82 17.44
N ARG A 56 13.58 -14.14 16.29
CA ARG A 56 12.97 -15.44 15.98
C ARG A 56 13.99 -16.33 15.26
N GLU A 57 14.45 -17.37 15.93
CA GLU A 57 15.40 -18.35 15.35
C GLU A 57 14.69 -19.46 14.54
N ASP A 58 13.37 -19.54 14.62
CA ASP A 58 12.52 -20.51 13.91
C ASP A 58 12.10 -20.04 12.51
N ALA A 59 12.48 -18.82 12.12
CA ALA A 59 12.08 -18.24 10.85
C ALA A 59 12.90 -18.83 9.68
N GLU A 60 12.23 -19.02 8.55
CA GLU A 60 12.92 -19.26 7.28
C GLU A 60 13.82 -18.06 6.95
N GLY A 61 14.99 -18.33 6.37
CA GLY A 61 15.91 -17.28 5.95
C GLY A 61 15.24 -16.34 4.95
N PHE A 62 15.26 -15.04 5.23
CA PHE A 62 14.74 -14.01 4.34
C PHE A 62 15.67 -12.81 4.28
N HIS A 63 15.49 -11.98 3.26
CA HIS A 63 16.26 -10.76 3.08
C HIS A 63 15.33 -9.60 2.68
N CYS A 64 15.30 -8.51 3.45
CA CYS A 64 14.63 -7.28 3.02
C CYS A 64 15.34 -6.74 1.78
N MET A 65 14.58 -6.40 0.74
CA MET A 65 15.13 -5.71 -0.42
C MET A 65 15.42 -4.22 -0.16
N CYS A 66 15.03 -3.72 1.02
CA CYS A 66 15.33 -2.38 1.48
C CYS A 66 16.76 -2.28 2.03
N ILE A 67 17.32 -1.08 1.98
CA ILE A 67 18.64 -0.77 2.57
C ILE A 67 18.59 -0.57 4.09
N GLY A 68 17.39 -0.48 4.67
CA GLY A 68 17.15 -0.19 6.08
C GLY A 68 16.94 1.29 6.39
N ASP A 69 16.38 1.55 7.57
CA ASP A 69 15.97 2.90 7.99
C ASP A 69 17.12 3.61 8.73
N PHE A 70 17.70 2.96 9.73
CA PHE A 70 18.83 3.44 10.51
C PHE A 70 19.69 2.28 11.01
N ALA A 71 20.95 2.59 11.31
CA ALA A 71 21.92 1.66 11.87
C ALA A 71 22.09 1.91 13.38
N LEU A 72 22.17 0.81 14.13
CA LEU A 72 22.55 0.77 15.53
C LEU A 72 24.00 0.29 15.57
N GLU A 73 24.92 1.20 15.88
CA GLU A 73 26.30 0.83 16.15
C GLU A 73 26.43 0.55 17.65
N LEU A 74 26.77 -0.69 17.98
CA LEU A 74 26.93 -1.17 19.34
C LEU A 74 28.39 -1.00 19.73
N HIS A 75 28.66 -0.29 20.83
CA HIS A 75 30.02 0.03 21.26
C HIS A 75 30.27 -0.43 22.69
N ASP A 76 31.52 -0.82 22.97
CA ASP A 76 32.07 -0.77 24.34
C ASP A 76 32.76 0.58 24.58
N GLU A 77 33.57 0.71 25.63
CA GLU A 77 34.24 1.98 25.95
C GLU A 77 35.11 2.53 24.81
N GLN A 78 35.69 1.66 23.98
CA GLN A 78 36.73 2.04 23.02
C GLN A 78 36.51 1.46 21.62
N ASN A 79 35.65 0.46 21.47
CA ASN A 79 35.54 -0.34 20.26
C ASN A 79 34.10 -0.41 19.75
N LEU A 80 33.98 -0.37 18.42
CA LEU A 80 32.78 -0.79 17.71
C LEU A 80 32.68 -2.31 17.76
N LEU A 81 31.61 -2.82 18.36
CA LEU A 81 31.36 -4.26 18.51
C LEU A 81 30.57 -4.84 17.33
N ALA A 82 29.55 -4.13 16.88
CA ALA A 82 28.70 -4.52 15.76
C ALA A 82 27.94 -3.34 15.16
N VAL A 83 27.47 -3.50 13.94
CA VAL A 83 26.52 -2.60 13.28
C VAL A 83 25.30 -3.43 12.89
N LEU A 84 24.15 -3.09 13.46
CA LEU A 84 22.86 -3.69 13.13
C LEU A 84 22.04 -2.69 12.34
N THR A 85 21.53 -3.08 11.18
CA THR A 85 20.64 -2.23 10.37
C THR A 85 19.20 -2.61 10.65
N MET A 86 18.35 -1.63 10.96
CA MET A 86 16.91 -1.83 11.17
C MET A 86 16.15 -1.81 9.85
N HIS A 87 15.22 -2.75 9.69
CA HIS A 87 14.35 -2.85 8.53
C HIS A 87 12.89 -2.80 8.99
N HIS A 88 12.21 -1.68 8.71
CA HIS A 88 10.77 -1.49 8.88
C HIS A 88 10.24 -1.76 10.31
N GLY A 89 11.11 -1.71 11.32
CA GLY A 89 10.75 -2.01 12.70
C GLY A 89 10.40 -3.48 12.97
N VAL A 90 10.70 -4.40 12.04
CA VAL A 90 10.33 -5.82 12.16
C VAL A 90 11.51 -6.77 12.03
N SER A 91 12.64 -6.32 11.50
CA SER A 91 13.83 -7.14 11.39
C SER A 91 15.12 -6.33 11.46
N ILE A 92 16.22 -7.04 11.74
CA ILE A 92 17.56 -6.48 11.74
C ILE A 92 18.47 -7.25 10.79
N ARG A 93 19.41 -6.53 10.17
CA ARG A 93 20.49 -7.09 9.36
C ARG A 93 21.83 -6.90 10.06
N TRP A 94 22.65 -7.93 10.01
CA TRP A 94 24.03 -7.89 10.49
C TRP A 94 24.92 -8.63 9.49
N ASP A 95 26.02 -8.01 9.07
CA ASP A 95 26.96 -8.58 8.08
C ASP A 95 27.57 -9.93 8.50
N ARG A 96 27.43 -10.32 9.77
CA ARG A 96 27.81 -11.65 10.27
C ARG A 96 26.88 -12.76 9.77
N TRP A 97 25.65 -12.42 9.39
CA TRP A 97 24.62 -13.35 8.96
C TRP A 97 24.36 -13.26 7.45
N THR A 98 23.93 -14.37 6.86
CA THR A 98 23.47 -14.41 5.47
C THR A 98 22.07 -13.81 5.33
N TRP A 99 21.23 -13.98 6.35
CA TRP A 99 19.82 -13.60 6.33
C TRP A 99 19.51 -12.53 7.36
N ASP A 100 18.41 -11.80 7.13
CA ASP A 100 17.88 -10.85 8.11
C ASP A 100 17.21 -11.62 9.25
N ALA A 101 17.32 -11.10 10.47
CA ALA A 101 16.70 -11.68 11.65
C ALA A 101 15.36 -11.01 11.94
N ALA A 102 14.27 -11.76 11.92
CA ALA A 102 12.97 -11.27 12.35
C ALA A 102 12.99 -10.99 13.86
N LEU A 103 12.54 -9.80 14.27
CA LEU A 103 12.39 -9.44 15.68
C LEU A 103 11.20 -10.22 16.29
N LYS A 104 11.37 -10.66 17.53
CA LYS A 104 10.28 -11.28 18.30
C LYS A 104 9.20 -10.27 18.66
N ASP A 105 9.59 -9.02 18.94
CA ASP A 105 8.70 -7.93 19.32
C ASP A 105 9.22 -6.60 18.75
N GLY A 106 9.00 -6.41 17.45
CA GLY A 106 9.32 -5.15 16.75
C GLY A 106 8.74 -3.90 17.42
N PRO A 107 7.44 -3.89 17.80
CA PRO A 107 6.84 -2.76 18.52
C PRO A 107 7.59 -2.34 19.78
N ARG A 108 8.06 -3.29 20.59
CA ARG A 108 8.85 -2.98 21.79
C ARG A 108 10.14 -2.23 21.47
N LEU A 109 10.81 -2.56 20.37
CA LEU A 109 12.00 -1.85 19.93
C LEU A 109 11.67 -0.43 19.42
N LEU A 110 10.54 -0.26 18.74
CA LEU A 110 10.05 1.08 18.34
C LEU A 110 9.71 1.95 19.56
N ASP A 111 9.15 1.37 20.62
CA ASP A 111 8.94 2.08 21.89
C ASP A 111 10.25 2.42 22.59
N TRP A 112 11.27 1.56 22.49
CA TRP A 112 12.61 1.89 22.97
C TRP A 112 13.19 3.10 22.24
N PHE A 113 13.11 3.16 20.90
CA PHE A 113 13.55 4.33 20.14
C PHE A 113 12.83 5.60 20.59
N ALA A 114 11.51 5.54 20.77
CA ALA A 114 10.75 6.67 21.25
C ALA A 114 11.19 7.12 22.66
N SER A 115 11.52 6.17 23.54
CA SER A 115 11.97 6.45 24.92
C SER A 115 13.32 7.18 24.98
N VAL A 116 14.18 7.02 23.97
CA VAL A 116 15.47 7.73 23.86
C VAL A 116 15.37 8.98 22.98
N GLY A 117 14.17 9.37 22.56
CA GLY A 117 13.91 10.61 21.81
C GLY A 117 13.77 10.45 20.29
N LEU A 118 13.80 9.23 19.77
CA LEU A 118 13.62 8.92 18.35
C LEU A 118 12.18 8.41 18.08
N THR A 119 11.22 9.33 17.99
CA THR A 119 9.78 8.96 17.89
C THR A 119 9.33 8.57 16.47
N LYS A 120 9.97 9.12 15.44
CA LYS A 120 9.56 8.98 14.04
C LYS A 120 9.38 7.54 13.56
N PRO A 121 10.27 6.57 13.88
CA PRO A 121 10.09 5.17 13.46
C PRO A 121 8.77 4.55 13.97
N ARG A 122 8.36 4.89 15.19
CA ARG A 122 7.10 4.42 15.75
C ARG A 122 5.90 5.05 15.06
N GLU A 123 5.96 6.36 14.81
CA GLU A 123 4.91 7.09 14.10
C GLU A 123 4.73 6.54 12.67
N ASP A 124 5.82 6.28 11.95
CA ASP A 124 5.79 5.71 10.60
C ASP A 124 5.20 4.30 10.60
N ALA A 125 5.58 3.45 11.55
CA ALA A 125 5.01 2.10 11.68
C ALA A 125 3.50 2.15 11.99
N GLN A 126 3.06 3.10 12.80
CA GLN A 126 1.63 3.30 13.11
C GLN A 126 0.87 3.81 11.88
N GLU A 127 1.43 4.77 11.15
CA GLU A 127 0.84 5.28 9.91
C GLU A 127 0.73 4.18 8.86
N HIS A 128 1.79 3.38 8.66
CA HIS A 128 1.77 2.25 7.75
C HIS A 128 0.75 1.19 8.14
N ARG A 129 0.64 0.85 9.43
CA ARG A 129 -0.39 -0.09 9.91
C ARG A 129 -1.79 0.44 9.62
N ARG A 130 -2.05 1.69 9.97
CA ARG A 130 -3.35 2.32 9.71
C ARG A 130 -3.66 2.36 8.22
N ALA A 131 -2.69 2.75 7.39
CA ALA A 131 -2.85 2.74 5.94
C ALA A 131 -3.14 1.32 5.41
N GLY A 132 -2.48 0.30 5.95
CA GLY A 132 -2.73 -1.10 5.63
C GLY A 132 -4.13 -1.58 6.03
N GLU A 133 -4.59 -1.25 7.23
CA GLU A 133 -5.96 -1.53 7.69
C GLU A 133 -7.01 -0.82 6.82
N GLU A 134 -6.77 0.46 6.49
CA GLU A 134 -7.65 1.22 5.62
C GLU A 134 -7.68 0.66 4.18
N ALA A 135 -6.55 0.16 3.68
CA ALA A 135 -6.43 -0.49 2.38
C ALA A 135 -7.15 -1.85 2.37
N ALA A 136 -6.94 -2.69 3.38
CA ALA A 136 -7.62 -3.98 3.51
C ALA A 136 -9.15 -3.81 3.57
N ALA A 137 -9.63 -2.86 4.37
CA ALA A 137 -11.06 -2.55 4.44
C ALA A 137 -11.60 -1.98 3.11
N ALA A 138 -10.78 -1.25 2.34
CA ALA A 138 -11.16 -0.79 1.01
C ALA A 138 -11.24 -1.93 -0.01
N GLU A 139 -10.29 -2.85 0.01
CA GLU A 139 -10.30 -4.06 -0.79
C GLU A 139 -11.53 -4.92 -0.49
N GLU A 140 -11.81 -5.18 0.79
CA GLU A 140 -12.98 -5.96 1.20
C GLU A 140 -14.30 -5.35 0.69
N ARG A 141 -14.47 -4.02 0.84
CA ARG A 141 -15.65 -3.33 0.31
C ARG A 141 -15.75 -3.43 -1.21
N TRP A 142 -14.63 -3.31 -1.91
CA TRP A 142 -14.60 -3.38 -3.37
C TRP A 142 -14.93 -4.80 -3.87
N LEU A 143 -14.41 -5.84 -3.20
CA LEU A 143 -14.74 -7.24 -3.47
C LEU A 143 -16.20 -7.56 -3.12
N ALA A 144 -16.75 -6.94 -2.08
CA ALA A 144 -18.17 -7.08 -1.75
C ALA A 144 -19.07 -6.50 -2.84
N ALA A 145 -18.66 -5.38 -3.47
CA ALA A 145 -19.36 -4.77 -4.59
C ALA A 145 -19.15 -5.49 -5.94
N MET A 146 -18.21 -6.43 -6.04
CA MET A 146 -18.01 -7.25 -7.23
C MET A 146 -19.28 -8.05 -7.57
N PRO A 147 -19.71 -8.07 -8.84
CA PRO A 147 -20.83 -8.91 -9.27
C PRO A 147 -20.64 -10.37 -8.84
N ALA A 148 -21.67 -10.95 -8.22
CA ALA A 148 -21.56 -12.25 -7.57
C ALA A 148 -21.10 -13.38 -8.52
N CYS A 149 -21.45 -13.29 -9.81
CA CYS A 149 -21.03 -14.25 -10.84
C CYS A 149 -19.51 -14.26 -11.09
N LEU A 150 -18.78 -13.21 -10.70
CA LEU A 150 -17.34 -13.11 -10.90
C LEU A 150 -16.52 -13.66 -9.72
N ARG A 151 -17.11 -13.71 -8.51
CA ARG A 151 -16.40 -14.12 -7.28
C ARG A 151 -15.70 -15.49 -7.38
N PRO A 152 -16.30 -16.53 -7.96
CA PRO A 152 -15.63 -17.84 -8.06
C PRO A 152 -14.35 -17.82 -8.91
N LEU A 153 -14.30 -16.90 -9.89
CA LEU A 153 -13.21 -16.75 -10.86
C LEU A 153 -12.17 -15.71 -10.45
N TRP A 154 -12.41 -14.99 -9.36
CA TRP A 154 -11.53 -13.92 -8.93
C TRP A 154 -10.19 -14.47 -8.45
N ARG A 155 -9.11 -14.17 -9.18
CA ARG A 155 -7.74 -14.57 -8.85
C ARG A 155 -6.80 -13.39 -9.10
N ILE A 156 -5.93 -13.15 -8.13
CA ILE A 156 -4.94 -12.09 -8.15
C ILE A 156 -3.55 -12.73 -8.16
N GLU A 157 -2.70 -12.27 -9.08
CA GLU A 157 -1.31 -12.68 -9.16
C GLU A 157 -0.54 -12.22 -7.90
N PRO A 158 0.13 -13.15 -7.18
CA PRO A 158 0.95 -12.81 -6.03
C PRO A 158 2.01 -11.76 -6.38
N GLY A 159 2.17 -10.74 -5.54
CA GLY A 159 3.20 -9.70 -5.68
C GLY A 159 2.81 -8.53 -6.58
N THR A 160 2.08 -8.73 -7.68
CA THR A 160 1.65 -7.63 -8.57
C THR A 160 0.28 -7.07 -8.21
N GLY A 161 -0.57 -7.87 -7.54
CA GLY A 161 -1.94 -7.47 -7.24
C GLY A 161 -2.84 -7.41 -8.48
N MET A 162 -2.34 -7.83 -9.65
CA MET A 162 -3.10 -7.81 -10.90
C MET A 162 -4.04 -9.00 -10.98
N VAL A 163 -5.18 -8.83 -11.65
CA VAL A 163 -6.07 -9.95 -11.97
C VAL A 163 -5.44 -10.82 -13.05
N GLU A 164 -5.36 -12.12 -12.81
CA GLU A 164 -4.68 -13.08 -13.70
C GLU A 164 -5.28 -13.09 -15.11
N ASP A 165 -6.60 -13.13 -15.23
CA ASP A 165 -7.32 -13.11 -16.50
C ASP A 165 -8.64 -12.32 -16.39
N VAL A 166 -8.59 -11.03 -16.69
CA VAL A 166 -9.80 -10.19 -16.77
C VAL A 166 -10.73 -10.66 -17.89
N GLY A 167 -10.21 -11.31 -18.94
CA GLY A 167 -11.00 -11.77 -20.06
C GLY A 167 -11.93 -12.93 -19.74
N ALA A 168 -11.51 -13.83 -18.85
CA ALA A 168 -12.35 -14.89 -18.31
C ALA A 168 -13.62 -14.37 -17.60
N LEU A 169 -13.62 -13.10 -17.15
CA LEU A 169 -14.77 -12.49 -16.45
C LEU A 169 -15.91 -12.08 -17.40
N ARG A 170 -15.66 -12.00 -18.72
CA ARG A 170 -16.64 -11.47 -19.69
C ARG A 170 -17.87 -12.35 -19.85
N ALA A 171 -17.67 -13.66 -20.06
CA ALA A 171 -18.78 -14.57 -20.35
C ALA A 171 -19.74 -14.74 -19.14
N PRO A 172 -19.27 -14.97 -17.91
CA PRO A 172 -20.15 -15.05 -16.73
C PRO A 172 -20.89 -13.74 -16.44
N LEU A 173 -20.25 -12.60 -16.71
CA LEU A 173 -20.90 -11.30 -16.59
C LEU A 173 -22.01 -11.15 -17.64
N ALA A 174 -21.78 -11.61 -18.86
CA ALA A 174 -22.76 -11.56 -19.93
C ALA A 174 -23.95 -12.49 -19.71
N GLU A 175 -23.71 -13.67 -19.14
CA GLU A 175 -24.74 -14.62 -18.75
C GLU A 175 -25.60 -14.09 -17.60
N ALA A 176 -24.97 -13.53 -16.55
CA ALA A 176 -25.69 -12.97 -15.41
C ALA A 176 -26.45 -11.68 -15.75
N PHE A 177 -25.94 -10.88 -16.68
CA PHE A 177 -26.56 -9.64 -17.14
C PHE A 177 -26.68 -9.63 -18.68
N PRO A 178 -27.73 -10.28 -19.24
CA PRO A 178 -27.94 -10.33 -20.68
C PRO A 178 -28.18 -8.95 -21.30
N ASP A 179 -28.85 -8.05 -20.57
CA ASP A 179 -28.99 -6.64 -20.96
C ASP A 179 -27.66 -5.91 -20.78
N VAL A 180 -27.13 -5.40 -21.90
CA VAL A 180 -25.88 -4.63 -21.95
C VAL A 180 -25.90 -3.39 -21.07
N LYS A 181 -27.03 -2.69 -20.96
CA LYS A 181 -27.14 -1.48 -20.13
C LYS A 181 -27.04 -1.82 -18.65
N MET A 182 -27.74 -2.88 -18.23
CA MET A 182 -27.66 -3.37 -16.85
C MET A 182 -26.24 -3.82 -16.52
N ARG A 183 -25.60 -4.54 -17.45
CA ARG A 183 -24.21 -4.97 -17.28
C ARG A 183 -23.23 -3.81 -17.09
N ILE A 184 -23.35 -2.76 -17.91
CA ILE A 184 -22.52 -1.55 -17.81
C ILE A 184 -22.74 -0.86 -16.46
N LEU A 185 -23.99 -0.78 -15.98
CA LEU A 185 -24.29 -0.18 -14.68
C LEU A 185 -23.70 -0.96 -13.51
N GLU A 186 -23.75 -2.29 -13.54
CA GLU A 186 -23.08 -3.13 -12.54
C GLU A 186 -21.56 -2.90 -12.54
N LEU A 187 -20.96 -2.76 -13.73
CA LEU A 187 -19.53 -2.45 -13.84
C LEU A 187 -19.20 -1.04 -13.33
N PHE A 188 -20.04 -0.03 -13.61
CA PHE A 188 -19.86 1.30 -13.04
C PHE A 188 -20.00 1.29 -11.52
N ARG A 189 -21.01 0.60 -10.99
CA ARG A 189 -21.19 0.45 -9.53
C ARG A 189 -19.97 -0.19 -8.88
N TRP A 190 -19.46 -1.28 -9.47
CA TRP A 190 -18.27 -1.96 -8.97
C TRP A 190 -17.04 -1.05 -9.05
N PHE A 191 -16.82 -0.37 -10.19
CA PHE A 191 -15.68 0.52 -10.36
C PHE A 191 -15.72 1.74 -9.44
N GLY A 192 -16.91 2.30 -9.19
CA GLY A 192 -17.14 3.42 -8.29
C GLY A 192 -17.12 3.07 -6.80
N SER A 193 -17.10 1.78 -6.44
CA SER A 193 -16.92 1.34 -5.05
C SER A 193 -15.48 1.50 -4.54
N GLY A 194 -14.53 1.76 -5.44
CA GLY A 194 -13.11 1.94 -5.09
C GLY A 194 -12.85 3.23 -4.32
N LYS A 195 -12.01 3.16 -3.27
CA LYS A 195 -11.68 4.30 -2.40
C LYS A 195 -10.52 5.14 -2.95
N GLY A 196 -9.64 4.54 -3.75
CA GLY A 196 -8.37 5.14 -4.15
C GLY A 196 -8.50 6.45 -4.97
N PRO A 197 -7.43 7.26 -5.02
CA PRO A 197 -7.40 8.42 -5.90
C PRO A 197 -7.53 7.94 -7.36
N TRP A 198 -8.11 8.78 -8.20
CA TRP A 198 -8.30 8.45 -9.62
C TRP A 198 -6.97 8.42 -10.39
N SER A 199 -5.90 9.01 -9.84
CA SER A 199 -4.53 8.96 -10.39
C SER A 199 -3.73 7.70 -10.07
N GLY A 200 -4.12 6.93 -9.06
CA GLY A 200 -3.33 5.80 -8.58
C GLY A 200 -4.13 4.96 -7.60
N TYR A 201 -4.61 3.82 -8.06
CA TYR A 201 -5.45 2.92 -7.27
C TYR A 201 -4.86 1.50 -7.33
N PRO A 202 -5.19 0.63 -6.35
CA PRO A 202 -4.73 -0.74 -6.36
C PRO A 202 -5.02 -1.43 -7.69
N SER A 203 -4.06 -2.17 -8.24
CA SER A 203 -4.12 -2.77 -9.57
C SER A 203 -5.38 -3.61 -9.78
N TYR A 204 -5.85 -4.30 -8.74
CA TYR A 204 -7.06 -5.10 -8.76
C TYR A 204 -8.33 -4.29 -9.13
N GLU A 205 -8.42 -3.02 -8.75
CA GLU A 205 -9.58 -2.18 -9.08
C GLU A 205 -9.67 -1.90 -10.59
N GLY A 206 -8.57 -2.11 -11.32
CA GLY A 206 -8.50 -1.96 -12.77
C GLY A 206 -9.36 -2.95 -13.55
N ALA A 207 -9.76 -4.08 -12.97
CA ALA A 207 -10.54 -5.09 -13.68
C ALA A 207 -11.89 -4.53 -14.19
N ALA A 208 -12.63 -3.82 -13.34
CA ALA A 208 -13.91 -3.22 -13.71
C ALA A 208 -13.75 -2.19 -14.84
N LYS A 209 -12.68 -1.38 -14.78
CA LYS A 209 -12.34 -0.42 -15.83
C LYS A 209 -12.02 -1.12 -17.15
N THR A 210 -11.21 -2.17 -17.12
CA THR A 210 -10.86 -2.93 -18.33
C THR A 210 -12.11 -3.50 -19.00
N LEU A 211 -13.05 -4.04 -18.23
CA LEU A 211 -14.33 -4.52 -18.75
C LEU A 211 -15.22 -3.37 -19.29
N LEU A 212 -15.22 -2.20 -18.65
CA LEU A 212 -15.94 -1.02 -19.15
C LEU A 212 -15.38 -0.51 -20.49
N LEU A 213 -14.06 -0.58 -20.68
CA LEU A 213 -13.39 -0.12 -21.90
C LEU A 213 -13.63 -1.03 -23.12
N ASP A 214 -14.27 -2.19 -22.94
CA ASP A 214 -14.73 -3.03 -24.07
C ASP A 214 -15.95 -2.43 -24.79
N TYR A 215 -16.65 -1.46 -24.17
CA TYR A 215 -17.86 -0.87 -24.72
C TYR A 215 -17.56 0.48 -25.41
N PRO A 216 -18.13 0.73 -26.60
CA PRO A 216 -18.06 2.06 -27.22
C PRO A 216 -18.71 3.14 -26.34
N ILE A 217 -18.20 4.37 -26.41
CA ILE A 217 -18.68 5.50 -25.61
C ILE A 217 -20.18 5.74 -25.77
N PRO A 218 -20.78 5.71 -26.98
CA PRO A 218 -22.23 5.85 -27.12
C PRO A 218 -23.02 4.79 -26.35
N VAL A 219 -22.50 3.55 -26.26
CA VAL A 219 -23.14 2.47 -25.52
C VAL A 219 -23.06 2.72 -24.01
N LEU A 220 -21.89 3.15 -23.51
CA LEU A 220 -21.71 3.55 -22.11
C LEU A 220 -22.66 4.68 -21.72
N LEU A 221 -22.76 5.72 -22.55
CA LEU A 221 -23.65 6.86 -22.30
C LEU A 221 -25.12 6.44 -22.32
N SER A 222 -25.51 5.57 -23.27
CA SER A 222 -26.90 5.06 -23.36
C SER A 222 -27.34 4.26 -22.13
N ALA A 223 -26.41 3.68 -21.37
CA ALA A 223 -26.70 2.98 -20.11
C ALA A 223 -27.00 3.93 -18.95
N LEU A 224 -26.42 5.14 -18.99
CA LEU A 224 -26.56 6.19 -17.98
C LEU A 224 -27.75 7.13 -18.24
N GLU A 225 -28.21 7.22 -19.49
CA GLU A 225 -29.23 8.19 -19.91
C GLU A 225 -30.64 7.85 -19.39
N GLY A 226 -31.39 8.91 -19.05
CA GLY A 226 -32.83 8.82 -18.75
C GLY A 226 -33.19 8.12 -17.43
N ARG A 227 -32.22 7.97 -16.51
CA ARG A 227 -32.44 7.28 -15.23
C ARG A 227 -31.74 7.96 -14.06
N GLU A 228 -32.22 7.64 -12.86
CA GLU A 228 -31.56 8.01 -11.62
C GLU A 228 -30.41 7.04 -11.34
N LEU A 229 -29.22 7.59 -11.11
CA LEU A 229 -28.00 6.82 -10.87
C LEU A 229 -27.71 6.78 -9.38
N SER A 230 -27.31 5.62 -8.88
CA SER A 230 -26.76 5.50 -7.54
C SER A 230 -25.43 6.27 -7.44
N ALA A 231 -25.04 6.65 -6.22
CA ALA A 231 -23.78 7.33 -5.97
C ALA A 231 -22.56 6.54 -6.50
N SER A 232 -22.56 5.21 -6.37
CA SER A 232 -21.48 4.35 -6.88
C SER A 232 -21.47 4.25 -8.41
N GLU A 233 -22.62 4.22 -9.08
CA GLU A 233 -22.66 4.26 -10.55
C GLU A 233 -22.13 5.59 -11.08
N LEU A 234 -22.54 6.69 -10.45
CA LEU A 234 -22.09 8.04 -10.83
C LEU A 234 -20.60 8.24 -10.54
N GLU A 235 -20.10 7.75 -9.41
CA GLU A 235 -18.66 7.74 -9.09
C GLU A 235 -17.87 6.90 -10.11
N GLY A 236 -18.36 5.71 -10.47
CA GLY A 236 -17.72 4.86 -11.47
C GLY A 236 -17.65 5.51 -12.85
N ALA A 237 -18.75 6.16 -13.27
CA ALA A 237 -18.80 6.92 -14.52
C ALA A 237 -17.83 8.09 -14.51
N ALA A 238 -17.85 8.91 -13.43
CA ALA A 238 -16.97 10.05 -13.27
C ALA A 238 -15.49 9.61 -13.32
N ARG A 239 -15.16 8.54 -12.59
CA ARG A 239 -13.82 7.95 -12.56
C ARG A 239 -13.35 7.45 -13.92
N LEU A 240 -14.22 6.77 -14.69
CA LEU A 240 -13.87 6.29 -16.03
C LEU A 240 -13.62 7.47 -16.98
N PHE A 241 -14.56 8.42 -17.05
CA PHE A 241 -14.50 9.51 -18.01
C PHE A 241 -13.41 10.55 -17.69
N ALA A 242 -13.00 10.66 -16.43
CA ALA A 242 -11.85 11.45 -16.01
C ALA A 242 -10.50 10.72 -16.12
N SER A 243 -10.49 9.42 -16.47
CA SER A 243 -9.26 8.64 -16.57
C SER A 243 -8.38 9.06 -17.75
N GLY A 244 -7.06 8.84 -17.63
CA GLY A 244 -6.10 9.16 -18.69
C GLY A 244 -6.30 8.31 -19.94
N GLU A 245 -6.68 7.04 -19.78
CA GLU A 245 -6.98 6.10 -20.87
C GLU A 245 -8.16 6.60 -21.71
N PHE A 246 -9.24 7.03 -21.06
CA PHE A 246 -10.36 7.67 -21.73
C PHE A 246 -9.94 8.96 -22.43
N GLY A 247 -9.04 9.74 -21.81
CA GLY A 247 -8.45 10.92 -22.43
C GLY A 247 -7.58 10.63 -23.66
N ARG A 248 -7.03 9.42 -23.81
CA ARG A 248 -6.22 9.01 -24.97
C ARG A 248 -7.08 8.42 -26.09
N GLN A 249 -8.02 7.55 -25.76
CA GLN A 249 -8.89 6.87 -26.75
C GLN A 249 -10.11 7.73 -27.13
N GLY A 250 -10.67 8.49 -26.19
CA GLY A 250 -11.93 9.21 -26.31
C GLY A 250 -11.78 10.73 -26.27
N ARG A 251 -10.59 11.31 -26.46
CA ARG A 251 -10.41 12.79 -26.43
C ARG A 251 -11.36 13.49 -27.40
N GLN A 252 -11.51 12.90 -28.59
CA GLN A 252 -12.39 13.41 -29.62
C GLN A 252 -13.86 13.19 -29.28
N GLU A 253 -14.21 12.24 -28.41
CA GLU A 253 -15.58 11.84 -28.09
C GLU A 253 -16.09 12.41 -26.76
N ARG A 254 -15.26 13.10 -25.97
CA ARG A 254 -15.68 13.76 -24.72
C ARG A 254 -16.85 14.72 -24.89
N HIS A 255 -16.98 15.34 -26.06
CA HIS A 255 -18.10 16.22 -26.39
C HIS A 255 -19.45 15.49 -26.47
N LEU A 256 -19.43 14.15 -26.60
CA LEU A 256 -20.64 13.32 -26.60
C LEU A 256 -21.25 13.18 -25.20
N ILE A 257 -20.49 13.44 -24.12
CA ILE A 257 -21.01 13.33 -22.76
C ILE A 257 -22.06 14.44 -22.54
N PRO A 258 -23.34 14.08 -22.29
CA PRO A 258 -24.40 15.06 -22.11
C PRO A 258 -24.07 16.04 -20.99
N LYS A 259 -24.42 17.32 -21.18
CA LYS A 259 -24.13 18.38 -20.21
C LYS A 259 -24.66 18.04 -18.81
N ALA A 260 -25.91 17.57 -18.72
CA ALA A 260 -26.52 17.19 -17.45
C ALA A 260 -25.73 16.09 -16.72
N LEU A 261 -25.24 15.07 -17.45
CA LEU A 261 -24.43 14.00 -16.87
C LEU A 261 -23.06 14.51 -16.40
N ARG A 262 -22.42 15.42 -17.14
CA ARG A 262 -21.17 16.07 -16.71
C ARG A 262 -21.35 16.84 -15.41
N GLU A 263 -22.44 17.60 -15.28
CA GLU A 263 -22.77 18.36 -14.08
C GLU A 263 -23.00 17.43 -12.87
N GLN A 264 -23.72 16.32 -13.05
CA GLN A 264 -23.91 15.31 -12.01
C GLN A 264 -22.57 14.68 -11.56
N MET A 265 -21.73 14.25 -12.51
CA MET A 265 -20.43 13.65 -12.20
C MET A 265 -19.48 14.64 -11.50
N LEU A 266 -19.49 15.90 -11.93
CA LEU A 266 -18.71 16.95 -11.29
C LEU A 266 -19.20 17.20 -9.86
N ALA A 267 -20.52 17.34 -9.66
CA ALA A 267 -21.11 17.55 -8.33
C ALA A 267 -20.77 16.40 -7.37
N GLN A 268 -20.88 15.15 -7.84
CA GLN A 268 -20.52 13.95 -7.07
C GLN A 268 -19.04 13.98 -6.65
N ALA A 269 -18.14 14.29 -7.58
CA ALA A 269 -16.71 14.34 -7.28
C ALA A 269 -16.34 15.50 -6.35
N LEU A 270 -16.99 16.67 -6.48
CA LEU A 270 -16.77 17.83 -5.62
C LEU A 270 -17.26 17.63 -4.18
N ALA A 271 -18.23 16.73 -3.96
CA ALA A 271 -18.66 16.32 -2.63
C ALA A 271 -17.60 15.46 -1.90
N SER A 272 -16.62 14.91 -2.61
CA SER A 272 -15.54 14.11 -2.01
C SER A 272 -14.50 14.97 -1.29
N GLN A 273 -13.97 14.44 -0.18
CA GLN A 273 -12.80 15.03 0.50
C GLN A 273 -11.48 14.75 -0.24
N ASP A 274 -11.47 13.79 -1.16
CA ASP A 274 -10.29 13.43 -1.94
C ASP A 274 -9.91 14.56 -2.91
N LYS A 275 -8.71 15.11 -2.73
CA LYS A 275 -8.19 16.22 -3.56
C LYS A 275 -7.93 15.79 -5.00
N ASP A 276 -7.45 14.56 -5.24
CA ASP A 276 -7.17 14.06 -6.58
C ASP A 276 -8.45 13.90 -7.39
N LYS A 277 -9.51 13.34 -6.79
CA LYS A 277 -10.83 13.21 -7.42
C LYS A 277 -11.36 14.57 -7.86
N ARG A 278 -11.34 15.56 -6.97
CA ARG A 278 -11.82 16.93 -7.25
C ARG A 278 -11.06 17.59 -8.40
N ILE A 279 -9.72 17.54 -8.37
CA ILE A 279 -8.88 18.15 -9.41
C ILE A 279 -9.16 17.52 -10.78
N ARG A 280 -9.25 16.18 -10.84
CA ARG A 280 -9.49 15.47 -12.10
C ARG A 280 -10.88 15.68 -12.64
N ALA A 281 -11.90 15.69 -11.77
CA ALA A 281 -13.26 15.99 -12.17
C ALA A 281 -13.38 17.42 -12.72
N GLN A 282 -12.77 18.40 -12.06
CA GLN A 282 -12.75 19.79 -12.56
C GLN A 282 -12.10 19.87 -13.93
N TYR A 283 -10.96 19.19 -14.13
CA TYR A 283 -10.28 19.16 -15.43
C TYR A 283 -11.10 18.44 -16.52
N ALA A 284 -11.84 17.39 -16.16
CA ALA A 284 -12.58 16.57 -17.13
C ALA A 284 -13.96 17.15 -17.48
N PHE A 285 -14.63 17.80 -16.53
CA PHE A 285 -16.05 18.15 -16.63
C PHE A 285 -16.37 19.63 -16.38
N GLY A 286 -15.44 20.40 -15.81
CA GLY A 286 -15.65 21.80 -15.46
C GLY A 286 -15.03 22.81 -16.42
#